data_AF-A0A542KI55-F1
#
_entry.id   AF-A0A542KI55-F1
#
_cell.length_a   1.000
_cell.length_b   1.000
_cell.length_c   1.000
_cell.angle_alpha   90.00
_cell.angle_beta   90.00
_cell.angle_gamma   90.00
#
_symmetry.space_group_name_H-M   'P 1'
#
loop_
_entity.id
_entity.type
_entity.pdbx_description
1 polymer ?
#
loop_
_entity_poly.entity_id
_entity_poly.type
_entity_poly.pdbx_seq_one_letter_code
_entity_poly.pdbx_strand_id
1 'polypeptide(L)'
;MKKGVHYTRERLAEAAALCADIDEVIAFFGTRPYGNLRRHLFQRFDHFGIDVSHMPRQRRRGTPSRPPAEELRRAVDNAISVAGALRELGLTPYSRRLRAEFRTWVAEDGLDTSHFLGQAHQRGRPGTVPLRSAEAILVQHDGERRTRSHLLRRALVEVGEPEQCAECGIGPEWLGRPMTLEVDHINGDWSDDRRENLRLLCPNCHAVTSTWCRGGIRRPLARYQ
;
A
#
# COMPACT_ATOMS: atom_id res chain seq x y z
N MET A 1 -16.33 -33.83 -5.09
CA MET A 1 -14.85 -33.77 -5.08
C MET A 1 -14.35 -33.63 -6.52
N LYS A 2 -13.77 -32.49 -6.92
CA LYS A 2 -13.21 -32.37 -8.28
C LYS A 2 -11.92 -33.19 -8.32
N LYS A 3 -11.91 -34.29 -9.09
CA LYS A 3 -10.68 -35.05 -9.39
C LYS A 3 -9.65 -34.06 -9.94
N GLY A 4 -8.53 -33.88 -9.24
CA GLY A 4 -7.43 -33.06 -9.73
C GLY A 4 -6.92 -33.63 -11.06
N VAL A 5 -6.52 -32.77 -11.99
CA VAL A 5 -5.96 -33.24 -13.25
C VAL A 5 -4.58 -33.84 -12.99
N HIS A 6 -4.42 -35.11 -13.33
CA HIS A 6 -3.15 -35.82 -13.20
C HIS A 6 -2.32 -35.66 -14.47
N TYR A 7 -1.23 -34.91 -14.36
CA TYR A 7 -0.21 -34.79 -15.40
C TYR A 7 0.78 -35.96 -15.29
N THR A 8 0.35 -37.16 -15.70
CA THR A 8 1.23 -38.32 -15.78
C THR A 8 2.15 -38.21 -17.00
N ARG A 9 3.22 -39.00 -17.03
CA ARG A 9 4.18 -39.00 -18.13
C ARG A 9 3.51 -39.33 -19.47
N GLU A 10 2.63 -40.34 -19.47
CA GLU A 10 1.94 -40.85 -20.66
C GLU A 10 1.04 -39.77 -21.27
N ARG A 11 0.24 -39.12 -20.42
CA ARG A 11 -0.68 -38.06 -20.87
C ARG A 11 0.05 -36.82 -21.34
N LEU A 12 1.19 -36.49 -20.73
CA LEU A 12 2.02 -35.38 -21.19
C LEU A 12 2.68 -35.73 -22.53
N ALA A 13 3.17 -36.96 -22.72
CA ALA A 13 3.74 -37.38 -24.01
C ALA A 13 2.69 -37.34 -25.14
N GLU A 14 1.46 -37.77 -24.84
CA GLU A 14 0.32 -37.67 -25.74
C GLU A 14 0.00 -36.20 -26.09
N ALA A 15 -0.09 -35.33 -25.08
CA ALA A 15 -0.31 -33.91 -25.30
C ALA A 15 0.83 -33.24 -26.08
N ALA A 16 2.08 -33.64 -25.86
CA ALA A 16 3.25 -33.11 -26.58
C ALA A 16 3.21 -33.46 -28.08
N ALA A 17 2.68 -34.64 -28.43
CA ALA A 17 2.55 -35.08 -29.81
C ALA A 17 1.36 -34.44 -30.55
N LEU A 18 0.26 -34.17 -29.84
CA LEU A 18 -0.99 -33.68 -30.43
C LEU A 18 -1.11 -32.15 -30.46
N CYS A 19 -0.39 -31.45 -29.60
CA CYS A 19 -0.50 -30.00 -29.45
C CYS A 19 0.71 -29.27 -30.07
N ALA A 20 0.44 -28.14 -30.71
CA ALA A 20 1.44 -27.24 -31.27
C ALA A 20 1.90 -26.17 -30.26
N ASP A 21 1.08 -25.86 -29.26
CA ASP A 21 1.42 -24.89 -28.22
C ASP A 21 0.91 -25.27 -26.82
N ILE A 22 1.33 -24.49 -25.81
CA ILE A 22 1.02 -24.75 -24.40
C ILE A 22 -0.45 -24.48 -24.05
N ASP A 23 -1.15 -23.64 -24.81
CA ASP A 23 -2.57 -23.34 -24.58
C ASP A 23 -3.45 -24.48 -25.10
N GLU A 24 -3.07 -25.10 -26.22
CA GLU A 24 -3.66 -26.36 -26.68
C GLU A 24 -3.45 -27.48 -25.69
N VAL A 25 -2.27 -27.59 -25.06
CA VAL A 25 -2.03 -28.56 -23.97
C VAL A 25 -2.97 -28.29 -22.78
N ILE A 26 -3.16 -27.03 -22.39
CA ILE A 26 -4.08 -26.67 -21.29
C ILE A 26 -5.52 -27.06 -21.63
N ALA A 27 -5.93 -26.86 -22.89
CA ALA A 27 -7.24 -27.25 -23.42
C ALA A 27 -7.39 -28.78 -23.46
N PHE A 28 -6.37 -29.51 -23.92
CA PHE A 28 -6.31 -30.98 -23.94
C PHE A 28 -6.54 -31.58 -22.55
N PHE A 29 -5.95 -30.97 -21.51
CA PHE A 29 -6.15 -31.38 -20.12
C PHE A 29 -7.47 -30.89 -19.50
N GLY A 30 -8.29 -30.12 -20.23
CA GLY A 30 -9.56 -29.57 -19.77
C GLY A 30 -9.41 -28.62 -18.58
N THR A 31 -8.23 -28.02 -18.40
CA THR A 31 -7.93 -27.17 -17.25
C THR A 31 -8.17 -25.69 -17.55
N ARG A 32 -8.73 -24.96 -16.58
CA ARG A 32 -8.81 -23.50 -16.69
C ARG A 32 -7.41 -22.91 -16.50
N PRO A 33 -6.97 -21.96 -17.33
CA PRO A 33 -5.70 -21.28 -17.13
C PRO A 33 -5.64 -20.62 -15.75
N TYR A 34 -4.57 -20.87 -15.00
CA TYR A 34 -4.24 -20.13 -13.77
C TYR A 34 -2.75 -19.77 -13.78
N GLY A 35 -2.37 -18.72 -13.05
CA GLY A 35 -1.19 -17.90 -13.36
C GLY A 35 0.16 -18.62 -13.47
N ASN A 36 0.36 -19.78 -12.85
CA ASN A 36 1.59 -20.56 -12.91
C ASN A 36 1.48 -21.87 -13.72
N LEU A 37 0.32 -22.18 -14.31
CA LEU A 37 0.05 -23.46 -14.98
C LEU A 37 0.98 -23.71 -16.17
N ARG A 38 1.17 -22.71 -17.04
CA ARG A 38 2.09 -22.82 -18.20
C ARG A 38 3.51 -23.21 -17.77
N ARG A 39 4.02 -22.56 -16.72
CA ARG A 39 5.34 -22.88 -16.13
C ARG A 39 5.37 -24.29 -15.53
N HIS A 40 4.31 -24.68 -14.81
CA HIS A 40 4.22 -26.02 -14.21
C HIS A 40 4.26 -27.12 -15.28
N LEU A 41 3.53 -26.94 -16.39
CA LEU A 41 3.52 -27.89 -17.50
C LEU A 41 4.89 -28.02 -18.18
N PHE A 42 5.58 -26.91 -18.46
CA PHE A 42 6.96 -26.97 -18.97
C PHE A 42 7.93 -27.68 -18.02
N GLN A 43 7.83 -27.43 -16.71
CA GLN A 43 8.63 -28.16 -15.71
C GLN A 43 8.31 -29.66 -15.69
N ARG A 44 7.05 -30.04 -15.93
CA ARG A 44 6.64 -31.45 -16.01
C ARG A 44 7.16 -32.12 -17.28
N PHE A 45 7.16 -31.43 -18.42
CA PHE A 45 7.79 -31.94 -19.65
C PHE A 45 9.30 -32.15 -19.45
N ASP A 46 9.99 -31.17 -18.84
CA ASP A 46 11.41 -31.26 -18.50
C ASP A 46 11.68 -32.44 -17.55
N HIS A 47 10.86 -32.59 -16.50
CA HIS A 47 11.00 -33.66 -15.51
C HIS A 47 10.88 -35.06 -16.12
N PHE A 48 10.01 -35.23 -17.12
CA PHE A 48 9.81 -36.52 -17.79
C PHE A 48 10.67 -36.71 -19.05
N GLY A 49 11.49 -35.71 -19.42
CA GLY A 49 12.34 -35.74 -20.61
C GLY A 49 11.55 -35.80 -21.92
N ILE A 50 10.37 -35.16 -21.96
CA ILE A 50 9.51 -35.10 -23.14
C ILE A 50 9.95 -33.90 -23.99
N ASP A 51 10.32 -34.15 -25.24
CA ASP A 51 10.68 -33.08 -26.17
C ASP A 51 9.45 -32.26 -26.55
N VAL A 52 9.51 -30.96 -26.25
CA VAL A 52 8.48 -29.95 -26.58
C VAL A 52 9.13 -28.73 -27.21
N SER A 53 10.26 -28.91 -27.90
CA SER A 53 11.02 -27.82 -28.53
C SER A 53 10.21 -27.08 -29.60
N HIS A 54 9.20 -27.74 -30.19
CA HIS A 54 8.25 -27.13 -31.12
C HIS A 54 7.27 -26.16 -30.45
N MET A 55 7.06 -26.28 -29.14
CA MET A 55 6.15 -25.41 -28.39
C MET A 55 6.88 -24.13 -27.95
N PRO A 56 6.42 -22.93 -28.36
CA PRO A 56 7.06 -21.69 -27.98
C PRO A 56 6.93 -21.46 -26.46
N ARG A 57 8.05 -21.57 -25.74
CA ARG A 57 8.13 -21.06 -24.37
C ARG A 57 7.91 -19.56 -24.44
N GLN A 58 6.87 -19.03 -23.79
CA GLN A 58 6.76 -17.59 -23.56
C GLN A 58 8.04 -17.13 -22.87
N ARG A 59 8.97 -16.57 -23.64
CA ARG A 59 10.14 -15.90 -23.08
C ARG A 59 9.57 -14.80 -22.21
N ARG A 60 9.90 -14.81 -20.91
CA ARG A 60 9.74 -13.60 -20.09
C ARG A 60 10.33 -12.48 -20.93
N ARG A 61 9.57 -11.40 -21.16
CA ARG A 61 10.16 -10.16 -21.71
C ARG A 61 11.47 -9.98 -20.97
N GLY A 62 12.57 -9.97 -21.73
CA GLY A 62 13.91 -9.91 -21.16
C GLY A 62 13.93 -8.81 -20.12
N THR A 63 14.69 -9.04 -19.06
CA THR A 63 15.01 -7.92 -18.16
C THR A 63 15.63 -6.84 -19.03
N PRO A 64 15.22 -5.57 -18.91
CA PRO A 64 15.89 -4.50 -19.64
C PRO A 64 17.39 -4.65 -19.43
N SER A 65 18.12 -4.83 -20.53
CA SER A 65 19.58 -4.87 -20.47
C SER A 65 20.07 -3.53 -19.94
N ARG A 66 21.21 -3.55 -19.24
CA ARG A 66 21.87 -2.35 -18.76
C ARG A 66 22.02 -1.34 -19.92
N PRO A 67 21.55 -0.09 -19.77
CA PRO A 67 21.74 0.95 -20.79
C PRO A 67 23.22 1.26 -21.00
N PRO A 68 23.59 1.80 -22.17
CA PRO A 68 24.92 2.37 -22.38
C PRO A 68 25.26 3.41 -21.29
N ALA A 69 26.53 3.46 -20.86
CA ALA A 69 26.96 4.33 -19.78
C ALA A 69 26.63 5.82 -20.02
N GLU A 70 26.74 6.28 -21.27
CA GLU A 70 26.43 7.66 -21.66
C GLU A 70 24.93 7.97 -21.54
N GLU A 71 24.06 7.03 -21.93
CA GLU A 71 22.62 7.18 -21.78
C GLU A 71 22.21 7.18 -20.30
N LEU A 72 22.84 6.32 -19.49
CA LEU A 72 22.61 6.28 -18.06
C LEU A 72 23.01 7.59 -17.38
N ARG A 73 24.20 8.13 -17.72
CA ARG A 73 24.68 9.43 -17.23
C ARG A 73 23.72 10.55 -17.58
N ARG A 74 23.37 10.70 -18.87
CA ARG A 74 22.40 11.70 -19.34
C ARG A 74 21.07 11.58 -18.60
N ALA A 75 20.58 10.36 -18.38
CA ALA A 75 19.33 10.13 -17.67
C ALA A 75 19.40 10.49 -16.18
N VAL A 76 20.55 10.34 -15.54
CA VAL A 76 20.78 10.77 -14.15
C VAL A 76 20.87 12.29 -14.08
N ASP A 77 21.64 12.92 -14.96
CA ASP A 77 21.87 14.37 -14.95
C ASP A 77 20.58 15.16 -15.21
N ASN A 78 19.73 14.68 -16.13
CA ASN A 78 18.48 15.36 -16.51
C ASN A 78 17.30 15.06 -15.58
N ALA A 79 17.46 14.19 -14.59
CA ALA A 79 16.38 13.77 -13.71
C ALA A 79 16.56 14.25 -12.27
N ILE A 80 15.43 14.50 -11.61
CA ILE A 80 15.36 14.81 -10.16
C ILE A 80 14.85 13.61 -9.35
N SER A 81 14.70 12.44 -9.97
CA SER A 81 14.27 11.22 -9.30
C SER A 81 14.60 9.97 -10.14
N VAL A 82 14.73 8.82 -9.47
CA VAL A 82 14.86 7.49 -10.13
C VAL A 82 13.72 7.24 -11.12
N ALA A 83 12.50 7.68 -10.80
CA ALA A 83 11.36 7.53 -11.71
C ALA A 83 11.52 8.38 -12.98
N GLY A 84 12.06 9.59 -12.86
CA GLY A 84 12.39 10.46 -13.98
C GLY A 84 13.49 9.84 -14.86
N ALA A 85 14.59 9.42 -14.25
CA ALA A 85 15.71 8.79 -14.95
C ALA A 85 15.28 7.53 -15.71
N LEU A 86 14.45 6.68 -15.09
CA LEU A 86 13.91 5.50 -15.78
C LEU A 86 13.00 5.87 -16.96
N ARG A 87 12.18 6.93 -16.86
CA ARG A 87 11.36 7.40 -17.99
C ARG A 87 12.20 7.95 -19.13
N GLU A 88 13.27 8.68 -18.81
CA GLU A 88 14.23 9.20 -19.80
C GLU A 88 14.89 8.06 -20.60
N LEU A 89 15.15 6.93 -19.93
CA LEU A 89 15.66 5.70 -20.56
C LEU A 89 14.57 4.90 -21.32
N GLY A 90 13.33 5.39 -21.38
CA GLY A 90 12.21 4.67 -21.99
C GLY A 90 11.73 3.45 -21.19
N LEU A 91 12.10 3.36 -19.91
CA LEU A 91 11.82 2.22 -19.03
C LEU A 91 10.68 2.49 -18.04
N THR A 92 9.91 1.45 -17.72
CA THR A 92 8.77 1.56 -16.79
C THR A 92 9.25 1.78 -15.33
N PRO A 93 8.93 2.92 -14.70
CA PRO A 93 9.52 3.30 -13.42
C PRO A 93 8.94 2.54 -12.22
N TYR A 94 7.93 1.69 -12.39
CA TYR A 94 7.23 1.04 -11.27
C TYR A 94 7.76 -0.37 -10.93
N SER A 95 8.67 -0.91 -11.73
CA SER A 95 9.27 -2.21 -11.47
C SER A 95 10.27 -2.13 -10.30
N ARG A 96 9.98 -2.84 -9.19
CA ARG A 96 10.87 -2.94 -8.02
C ARG A 96 12.25 -3.47 -8.40
N ARG A 97 12.28 -4.50 -9.26
CA ARG A 97 13.53 -5.12 -9.75
C ARG A 97 14.34 -4.12 -10.56
N LEU A 98 13.72 -3.44 -11.51
CA LEU A 98 14.41 -2.48 -12.36
C LEU A 98 14.97 -1.31 -11.57
N ARG A 99 14.26 -0.84 -10.53
CA ARG A 99 14.78 0.18 -9.61
C ARG A 99 15.98 -0.29 -8.80
N ALA A 100 16.11 -1.60 -8.54
CA ALA A 100 17.29 -2.15 -7.89
C ALA A 100 18.46 -2.19 -8.88
N GLU A 101 18.22 -2.71 -10.09
CA GLU A 101 19.21 -2.75 -11.18
C GLU A 101 19.72 -1.36 -11.54
N PHE A 102 18.84 -0.36 -11.65
CA PHE A 102 19.23 1.03 -11.87
C PHE A 102 20.20 1.56 -10.79
N ARG A 103 19.95 1.24 -9.51
CA ARG A 103 20.86 1.66 -8.43
C ARG A 103 22.21 0.95 -8.52
N THR A 104 22.22 -0.31 -8.93
CA THR A 104 23.45 -1.05 -9.21
C THR A 104 24.24 -0.38 -10.33
N TRP A 105 23.59 -0.07 -11.46
CA TRP A 105 24.27 0.58 -12.60
C TRP A 105 24.84 1.95 -12.24
N VAL A 106 24.07 2.77 -11.51
CA VAL A 106 24.50 4.09 -11.02
C VAL A 106 25.73 3.97 -10.12
N ALA A 107 25.74 2.98 -9.21
CA ALA A 107 26.87 2.75 -8.31
C ALA A 107 28.11 2.22 -9.06
N GLU A 108 27.92 1.32 -10.02
CA GLU A 108 29.00 0.79 -10.87
C GLU A 108 29.66 1.89 -11.72
N ASP A 109 28.90 2.86 -12.20
CA ASP A 109 29.40 3.99 -13.00
C ASP A 109 29.81 5.21 -12.16
N GLY A 110 29.68 5.14 -10.83
CA GLY A 110 30.05 6.23 -9.92
C GLY A 110 29.25 7.52 -10.16
N LEU A 111 28.00 7.41 -10.60
CA LEU A 111 27.16 8.57 -10.91
C LEU A 111 26.56 9.17 -9.64
N ASP A 112 26.60 10.49 -9.50
CA ASP A 112 25.98 11.18 -8.39
C ASP A 112 24.45 11.22 -8.55
N THR A 113 23.73 10.90 -7.48
CA THR A 113 22.26 11.00 -7.41
C THR A 113 21.81 11.80 -6.19
N SER A 114 22.71 12.55 -5.55
CA SER A 114 22.43 13.38 -4.38
C SER A 114 21.36 14.45 -4.65
N HIS A 115 21.26 14.93 -5.90
CA HIS A 115 20.24 15.87 -6.37
C HIS A 115 18.86 15.25 -6.54
N PHE A 116 18.71 13.93 -6.44
CA PHE A 116 17.41 13.28 -6.56
C PHE A 116 16.54 13.58 -5.33
N LEU A 117 15.47 14.33 -5.54
CA LEU A 117 14.57 14.79 -4.48
C LEU A 117 13.67 13.66 -3.94
N GLY A 118 13.37 12.64 -4.75
CA GLY A 118 12.51 11.52 -4.34
C GLY A 118 11.15 11.99 -3.78
N GLN A 119 10.81 11.56 -2.56
CA GLN A 119 9.59 12.00 -1.86
C GLN A 119 9.64 13.46 -1.41
N ALA A 120 10.83 14.08 -1.38
CA ALA A 120 11.02 15.48 -1.01
C ALA A 120 10.78 16.46 -2.16
N HIS A 121 10.41 15.99 -3.36
CA HIS A 121 10.09 16.89 -4.50
C HIS A 121 8.96 17.89 -4.17
N GLN A 122 8.06 17.52 -3.26
CA GLN A 122 6.98 18.41 -2.79
C GLN A 122 7.29 19.03 -1.42
N ARG A 123 8.47 18.81 -0.85
CA ARG A 123 8.81 19.34 0.47
C ARG A 123 8.85 20.87 0.40
N GLY A 124 8.08 21.53 1.26
CA GLY A 124 7.94 22.99 1.29
C GLY A 124 7.02 23.58 0.23
N ARG A 125 6.44 22.76 -0.68
CA ARG A 125 5.40 23.21 -1.60
C ARG A 125 4.03 22.95 -0.96
N PRO A 126 3.05 23.86 -1.13
CA PRO A 126 1.67 23.59 -0.77
C PRO A 126 1.19 22.33 -1.47
N GLY A 127 0.47 21.47 -0.75
CA GLY A 127 -0.17 20.31 -1.37
C GLY A 127 -1.14 20.75 -2.48
N THR A 128 -1.31 19.93 -3.52
CA THR A 128 -2.21 20.23 -4.64
C THR A 128 -3.68 20.35 -4.21
N VAL A 129 -4.04 19.75 -3.08
CA VAL A 129 -5.39 19.81 -2.51
C VAL A 129 -5.38 20.79 -1.34
N PRO A 130 -6.22 21.84 -1.38
CA PRO A 130 -6.38 22.76 -0.25
C PRO A 130 -6.75 22.00 1.02
N LEU A 131 -6.20 22.43 2.15
CA LEU A 131 -6.61 21.90 3.44
C LEU A 131 -8.07 22.33 3.70
N ARG A 132 -8.93 21.37 4.06
CA ARG A 132 -10.27 21.69 4.57
C ARG A 132 -10.12 22.52 5.84
N SER A 133 -10.91 23.59 6.00
CA SER A 133 -10.92 24.40 7.22
C SER A 133 -11.54 23.64 8.40
N ALA A 134 -11.32 24.13 9.62
CA ALA A 134 -11.97 23.57 10.80
C ALA A 134 -13.50 23.62 10.71
N GLU A 135 -14.08 24.70 10.19
CA GLU A 135 -15.54 24.85 10.07
C GLU A 135 -16.13 23.82 9.10
N ALA A 136 -15.38 23.41 8.08
CA ALA A 136 -15.81 22.37 7.16
C ALA A 136 -15.64 20.95 7.74
N ILE A 137 -14.91 20.79 8.84
CA ILE A 137 -14.66 19.50 9.50
C ILE A 137 -15.58 19.32 10.70
N LEU A 138 -15.76 20.36 11.51
CA LEU A 138 -16.49 20.32 12.78
C LEU A 138 -18.01 20.47 12.56
N VAL A 139 -18.59 19.52 11.84
CA VAL A 139 -20.01 19.50 11.45
C VAL A 139 -20.62 18.13 11.71
N GLN A 140 -21.93 18.08 11.89
CA GLN A 140 -22.63 16.81 11.82
C GLN A 140 -22.76 16.38 10.35
N HIS A 141 -22.46 15.11 10.06
CA HIS A 141 -22.48 14.56 8.71
C HIS A 141 -23.41 13.34 8.59
N ASP A 142 -23.63 12.86 7.37
CA ASP A 142 -24.61 11.82 6.99
C ASP A 142 -24.33 10.39 7.50
N GLY A 143 -23.26 10.17 8.28
CA GLY A 143 -22.86 8.84 8.71
C GLY A 143 -22.37 7.89 7.60
N GLU A 144 -22.02 8.36 6.40
CA GLU A 144 -21.46 7.50 5.34
C GLU A 144 -19.98 7.20 5.57
N ARG A 145 -19.21 8.23 5.94
CA ARG A 145 -17.75 8.14 6.12
C ARG A 145 -17.30 8.87 7.35
N ARG A 146 -16.65 8.14 8.26
CA ARG A 146 -16.10 8.71 9.49
C ARG A 146 -14.96 9.68 9.19
N THR A 147 -15.01 10.87 9.78
CA THR A 147 -13.89 11.79 9.77
C THR A 147 -12.68 11.18 10.49
N ARG A 148 -11.51 11.27 9.86
CA ARG A 148 -10.28 10.71 10.45
C ARG A 148 -9.89 11.53 11.67
N SER A 149 -9.55 10.86 12.78
CA SER A 149 -9.29 11.53 14.07
C SER A 149 -8.16 12.58 14.03
N HIS A 150 -7.16 12.45 13.15
CA HIS A 150 -6.13 13.49 13.01
C HIS A 150 -6.65 14.78 12.38
N LEU A 151 -7.72 14.73 11.57
CA LEU A 151 -8.39 15.92 11.04
C LEU A 151 -9.19 16.62 12.12
N LEU A 152 -9.91 15.85 12.96
CA LEU A 152 -10.64 16.37 14.11
C LEU A 152 -9.71 17.04 15.12
N ARG A 153 -8.61 16.38 15.51
CA ARG A 153 -7.60 16.98 16.39
C ARG A 153 -7.08 18.30 15.84
N ARG A 154 -6.68 18.31 14.57
CA ARG A 154 -6.18 19.52 13.92
C ARG A 154 -7.23 20.64 13.90
N ALA A 155 -8.49 20.30 13.59
CA ALA A 155 -9.59 21.26 13.55
C ALA A 155 -9.92 21.82 14.95
N LEU A 156 -9.87 21.00 15.99
CA LEU A 156 -10.07 21.43 17.39
C LEU A 156 -8.98 22.43 17.80
N VAL A 157 -7.70 22.14 17.50
CA VAL A 157 -6.58 23.06 17.75
C VAL A 157 -6.74 24.37 16.97
N GLU A 158 -7.17 24.29 15.71
CA GLU A 158 -7.41 25.45 14.83
C GLU A 158 -8.49 26.40 15.40
N VAL A 159 -9.53 25.88 16.06
CA VAL A 159 -10.57 26.69 16.74
C VAL A 159 -10.21 27.07 18.19
N GLY A 160 -8.98 26.78 18.63
CA GLY A 160 -8.46 27.17 19.93
C GLY A 160 -8.80 26.23 21.09
N GLU A 161 -9.17 24.97 20.82
CA GLU A 161 -9.29 23.97 21.89
C GLU A 161 -7.90 23.64 22.47
N PRO A 162 -7.76 23.59 23.81
CA PRO A 162 -6.49 23.27 24.42
C PRO A 162 -6.11 21.82 24.13
N GLU A 163 -4.83 21.57 23.83
CA GLU A 163 -4.27 20.23 23.65
C GLU A 163 -4.03 19.53 24.99
N GLN A 164 -5.08 19.42 25.80
CA GLN A 164 -5.07 18.75 27.09
C GLN A 164 -6.26 17.81 27.24
N CYS A 165 -6.11 16.79 28.08
CA CYS A 165 -7.21 15.92 28.42
C CYS A 165 -8.30 16.71 29.15
N ALA A 166 -9.54 16.64 28.64
CA ALA A 166 -10.69 17.31 29.24
C ALA A 166 -11.05 16.79 30.65
N GLU A 167 -10.59 15.59 31.02
CA GLU A 167 -10.88 14.96 32.32
C GLU A 167 -9.75 15.21 33.34
N CYS A 168 -8.50 14.87 33.01
CA CYS A 168 -7.38 14.96 33.95
C CYS A 168 -6.41 16.12 33.70
N GLY A 169 -6.63 16.91 32.64
CA GLY A 169 -5.79 18.07 32.30
C GLY A 169 -4.40 17.72 31.75
N ILE A 170 -4.06 16.44 31.57
CA ILE A 170 -2.74 16.08 31.06
C ILE A 170 -2.56 16.55 29.61
N GLY A 171 -1.42 17.15 29.32
CA GLY A 171 -1.06 17.61 27.98
C GLY A 171 -0.72 16.49 27.00
N PRO A 172 -0.16 16.83 25.82
CA PRO A 172 0.19 15.88 24.78
C PRO A 172 1.57 15.24 25.02
N GLU A 173 2.08 15.29 26.25
CA GLU A 173 3.36 14.70 26.64
C GLU A 173 3.20 13.78 27.85
N TRP A 174 3.84 12.61 27.77
CA TRP A 174 3.91 11.63 28.84
C TRP A 174 5.37 11.23 29.06
N LEU A 175 5.89 11.47 30.27
CA LEU A 175 7.31 11.19 30.61
C LEU A 175 8.30 11.83 29.61
N GLY A 176 8.03 13.07 29.18
CA GLY A 176 8.85 13.80 28.22
C GLY A 176 8.80 13.24 26.79
N ARG A 177 7.83 12.37 26.48
CA ARG A 177 7.61 11.83 25.13
C ARG A 177 6.24 12.26 24.61
N PRO A 178 6.10 12.53 23.30
CA PRO A 178 4.80 12.85 22.72
C PRO A 178 3.77 11.73 22.95
N MET A 179 2.58 12.11 23.38
CA MET A 179 1.41 11.26 23.57
C MET A 179 0.25 11.85 22.76
N THR A 180 -0.41 11.00 21.98
CA THR A 180 -1.63 11.40 21.29
C THR A 180 -2.79 11.44 22.27
N LEU A 181 -3.42 12.61 22.42
CA LEU A 181 -4.77 12.71 22.98
C LEU A 181 -5.77 12.16 21.96
N GLU A 182 -6.66 11.30 22.41
CA GLU A 182 -7.69 10.65 21.61
C GLU A 182 -8.93 11.55 21.52
N VAL A 183 -9.62 11.50 20.38
CA VAL A 183 -10.88 12.24 20.20
C VAL A 183 -12.02 11.35 20.66
N ASP A 184 -12.78 11.83 21.64
CA ASP A 184 -14.00 11.19 22.13
C ASP A 184 -15.22 12.03 21.74
N HIS A 185 -16.25 11.35 21.26
CA HIS A 185 -17.56 11.92 20.98
C HIS A 185 -18.40 11.77 22.25
N ILE A 186 -18.78 12.87 22.90
CA ILE A 186 -19.46 12.90 24.19
C ILE A 186 -20.77 12.09 24.15
N ASN A 187 -21.53 12.20 23.06
CA ASN A 187 -22.76 11.45 22.84
C ASN A 187 -22.54 10.03 22.28
N GLY A 188 -21.31 9.65 21.92
CA GLY A 188 -20.97 8.39 21.27
C GLY A 188 -21.36 8.28 19.78
N ASP A 189 -22.00 9.31 19.21
CA ASP A 189 -22.32 9.42 17.79
C ASP A 189 -21.11 9.96 17.04
N TRP A 190 -20.46 9.09 16.28
CA TRP A 190 -19.29 9.42 15.49
C TRP A 190 -19.58 10.28 14.26
N SER A 191 -20.86 10.45 13.90
CA SER A 191 -21.27 11.32 12.80
C SER A 191 -21.44 12.78 13.23
N ASP A 192 -21.48 13.02 14.54
CA ASP A 192 -21.62 14.35 15.14
C ASP A 192 -20.24 14.93 15.50
N ASP A 193 -19.51 15.42 14.49
CA ASP A 193 -18.19 16.03 14.67
C ASP A 193 -18.26 17.50 15.11
N ARG A 194 -19.43 18.00 15.54
CA ARG A 194 -19.55 19.38 16.03
C ARG A 194 -18.67 19.58 17.26
N ARG A 195 -18.07 20.77 17.37
CA ARG A 195 -17.11 21.14 18.43
C ARG A 195 -17.63 20.79 19.82
N GLU A 196 -18.88 21.14 20.11
CA GLU A 196 -19.54 20.93 21.39
C GLU A 196 -19.71 19.45 21.78
N ASN A 197 -19.62 18.53 20.81
CA ASN A 197 -19.72 17.09 21.04
C ASN A 197 -18.35 16.39 21.11
N LEU A 198 -17.26 17.10 20.84
CA LEU A 198 -15.92 16.52 20.83
C LEU A 198 -15.14 16.91 22.09
N ARG A 199 -14.32 15.99 22.58
CA ARG A 199 -13.32 16.27 23.61
C ARG A 199 -12.04 15.49 23.36
N LEU A 200 -10.91 16.07 23.78
CA LEU A 200 -9.62 15.39 23.78
C LEU A 200 -9.43 14.66 25.11
N LEU A 201 -9.08 13.38 25.07
CA LEU A 201 -8.83 12.56 26.25
C LEU A 201 -7.47 11.87 26.17
N CYS A 202 -6.77 11.71 27.28
CA CYS A 202 -5.60 10.83 27.30
C CYS A 202 -6.05 9.36 27.17
N PRO A 203 -5.16 8.44 26.73
CA PRO A 203 -5.54 7.03 26.54
C PRO A 203 -6.13 6.37 27.79
N ASN A 204 -5.70 6.79 28.99
CA ASN A 204 -6.20 6.24 30.25
C ASN A 204 -7.61 6.75 30.57
N CYS A 205 -7.87 8.05 30.43
CA CYS A 205 -9.21 8.62 30.64
C CYS A 205 -10.20 8.16 29.55
N HIS A 206 -9.75 8.01 28.31
CA HIS A 206 -10.60 7.51 27.24
C HIS A 206 -11.01 6.05 27.48
N ALA A 207 -10.11 5.20 27.97
CA ALA A 207 -10.41 3.80 28.26
C ALA A 207 -11.55 3.57 29.28
N VAL A 208 -11.86 4.56 30.11
CA VAL A 208 -12.91 4.49 31.13
C VAL A 208 -14.22 5.16 30.72
N THR A 209 -14.31 5.76 29.51
CA THR A 209 -15.55 6.36 29.04
C THR A 209 -16.61 5.30 28.76
N SER A 210 -17.88 5.69 28.83
CA SER A 210 -19.00 4.83 28.44
C SER A 210 -18.99 4.50 26.94
N THR A 211 -18.36 5.34 26.12
CA THR A 211 -18.29 5.30 24.65
C THR A 211 -17.10 4.48 24.09
N TRP A 212 -16.19 4.03 24.95
CA TRP A 212 -14.93 3.40 24.55
C TRP A 212 -15.11 2.05 23.82
N CYS A 213 -14.29 1.82 22.78
CA CYS A 213 -14.20 0.65 21.89
C CYS A 213 -15.48 0.17 21.19
N ARG A 214 -16.55 -0.15 21.93
CA ARG A 214 -17.89 -0.57 21.47
C ARG A 214 -18.98 -0.30 22.53
N GLY A 215 -18.81 0.73 23.36
CA GLY A 215 -19.71 1.01 24.48
C GLY A 215 -20.93 1.83 24.08
N GLY A 216 -22.04 1.15 23.75
CA GLY A 216 -23.37 1.74 23.94
C GLY A 216 -23.69 1.90 25.42
N ILE A 217 -24.73 2.69 25.73
CA ILE A 217 -25.26 3.03 27.06
C ILE A 217 -24.95 1.95 28.12
N ARG A 218 -23.89 2.15 28.92
CA ARG A 218 -23.67 1.37 30.13
C ARG A 218 -24.70 1.83 31.17
N ARG A 219 -25.56 0.90 31.64
CA ARG A 219 -26.50 1.15 32.75
C ARG A 219 -25.72 1.72 33.94
N PRO A 220 -26.29 2.69 34.69
CA PRO A 220 -25.58 3.34 35.77
C PRO A 220 -25.13 2.31 36.81
N LEU A 221 -23.84 2.31 37.13
CA LEU A 221 -23.32 1.55 38.26
C LEU A 221 -23.94 2.13 39.53
N ALA A 222 -24.60 1.27 40.31
CA ALA A 222 -25.11 1.62 41.62
C ALA A 222 -23.97 2.23 42.45
N ARG A 223 -24.23 3.41 43.02
CA ARG A 223 -23.34 4.06 43.97
C ARG A 223 -23.11 3.10 45.14
N TYR A 224 -21.88 2.64 45.32
CA TYR A 224 -21.47 2.11 46.62
C TYR A 224 -21.25 3.31 47.55
N GLN A 225 -22.05 3.38 48.61
CA GLN A 225 -21.81 4.22 49.78
C GLN A 225 -20.63 3.68 50.59
#